data_AF-A0AA38LJD3-F1
#
_entry.id   AF-A0AA38LJD3-F1
#
_cell.length_a   1.000
_cell.length_b   1.000
_cell.length_c   1.000
_cell.angle_alpha   90.00
_cell.angle_beta   90.00
_cell.angle_gamma   90.00
#
_symmetry.space_group_name_H-M   'P 1'
#
loop_
_entity.id
_entity.type
_entity.pdbx_description
1 polymer ?
#
loop_
_entity_poly.entity_id
_entity_poly.type
_entity_poly.pdbx_seq_one_letter_code
_entity_poly.pdbx_strand_id
1 'polypeptide(L)'
;TVYVNSCVSVRWDYNCSVEFFWAPFLVEEDSINVGNTSKAILRLDAIEKHGAYWRDADILVFNSAHWWTHGNKEDSSRQWNKPKGYKCNFETQPILEESFTNPYPDRMKMVEEVLRKMRIPVSLLNITRLSDFRKDAHPSVYTLRGKKNLTQEQINYPYKF
;
A
#
# COMPACT_ATOMS: atom_id res chain seq x y z
N THR A 1 -0.60 -3.88 -4.60
CA THR A 1 -0.90 -3.56 -3.18
C THR A 1 -2.12 -4.33 -2.72
N VAL A 2 -1.96 -5.27 -1.79
CA VAL A 2 -3.09 -6.01 -1.19
C VAL A 2 -3.73 -5.10 -0.15
N TYR A 3 -4.99 -4.72 -0.38
CA TYR A 3 -5.81 -4.02 0.60
C TYR A 3 -6.53 -5.06 1.44
N VAL A 4 -6.21 -5.14 2.74
CA VAL A 4 -7.07 -5.84 3.69
C VAL A 4 -7.93 -4.77 4.37
N ASN A 5 -9.14 -4.59 3.84
CA ASN A 5 -10.20 -3.83 4.48
C ASN A 5 -11.11 -4.82 5.21
N SER A 6 -11.05 -4.84 6.53
CA SER A 6 -12.07 -5.24 7.53
C SER A 6 -11.44 -6.00 8.70
N CYS A 7 -11.86 -5.58 9.89
CA CYS A 7 -11.40 -6.02 11.21
C CYS A 7 -11.83 -7.45 11.49
N VAL A 8 -10.89 -8.30 11.95
CA VAL A 8 -11.22 -9.52 12.67
C VAL A 8 -10.25 -9.67 13.84
N SER A 9 -10.70 -9.35 15.05
CA SER A 9 -10.05 -9.86 16.27
C SER A 9 -10.56 -11.28 16.47
N VAL A 10 -9.82 -12.28 15.99
CA VAL A 10 -10.08 -13.68 16.31
C VAL A 10 -9.20 -14.04 17.50
N ARG A 11 -9.82 -14.40 18.62
CA ARG A 11 -9.12 -15.02 19.73
C ARG A 11 -9.15 -16.53 19.51
N TRP A 12 -8.01 -17.11 19.18
CA TRP A 12 -7.87 -18.55 19.04
C TRP A 12 -7.64 -19.21 20.41
N ASP A 13 -7.79 -20.53 20.48
CA ASP A 13 -7.50 -21.36 21.67
C ASP A 13 -6.05 -21.22 22.19
N TYR A 14 -5.18 -20.55 21.43
CA TYR A 14 -3.77 -20.32 21.70
C TYR A 14 -3.46 -19.01 22.45
N ASN A 15 -4.47 -18.27 22.90
CA ASN A 15 -4.30 -16.95 23.54
C ASN A 15 -3.45 -15.98 22.68
N CYS A 16 -3.72 -15.98 21.36
CA CYS A 16 -3.07 -15.13 20.38
C CYS A 16 -4.12 -14.18 19.77
N SER A 17 -3.75 -12.91 19.57
CA SER A 17 -4.52 -11.93 18.81
C SER A 17 -3.74 -11.48 17.57
N VAL A 18 -4.48 -11.14 16.51
CA VAL A 18 -3.95 -10.44 15.34
C VAL A 18 -4.73 -9.15 15.21
N GLU A 19 -4.02 -8.03 15.25
CA GLU A 19 -4.62 -6.70 15.31
C GLU A 19 -4.14 -5.82 14.15
N PHE A 20 -5.04 -4.96 13.66
CA PHE A 20 -4.75 -4.02 12.60
C PHE A 20 -5.04 -2.59 13.07
N PHE A 21 -4.01 -1.74 13.03
CA PHE A 21 -4.11 -0.33 13.35
C PHE A 21 -3.92 0.51 12.09
N TRP A 22 -4.91 1.35 11.78
CA TRP A 22 -4.87 2.22 10.60
C TRP A 22 -3.97 3.44 10.87
N ALA A 23 -2.79 3.45 10.27
CA ALA A 23 -1.86 4.59 10.27
C ALA A 23 -1.13 4.66 8.92
N PRO A 24 -1.76 5.21 7.86
CA PRO A 24 -1.28 5.09 6.47
C PRO A 24 0.10 5.72 6.26
N PHE A 25 0.42 6.76 7.03
CA PHE A 25 1.71 7.47 7.02
C PHE A 25 2.59 7.15 8.24
N LEU A 26 2.13 6.31 9.18
CA LEU A 26 2.69 6.05 10.52
C LEU A 26 2.72 7.27 11.45
N VAL A 27 3.14 8.42 10.96
CA VAL A 27 3.14 9.71 11.68
C VAL A 27 1.74 10.30 11.80
N GLU A 28 1.59 11.31 12.66
CA GLU A 28 0.33 11.98 12.90
C GLU A 28 -0.09 12.88 11.72
N GLU A 29 -1.38 12.86 11.41
CA GLU A 29 -2.03 13.74 10.45
C GLU A 29 -2.70 14.91 11.20
N ASP A 30 -2.62 16.10 10.61
CA ASP A 30 -3.27 17.32 11.11
C ASP A 30 -3.92 18.05 9.93
N SER A 31 -4.65 19.12 10.19
CA SER A 31 -5.24 19.93 9.13
C SER A 31 -5.06 21.41 9.37
N ILE A 32 -4.74 22.13 8.31
CA ILE A 32 -4.62 23.59 8.32
C ILE A 32 -5.74 24.18 7.46
N ASN A 33 -6.31 25.29 7.94
CA ASN A 33 -7.29 26.05 7.17
C ASN A 33 -6.56 27.07 6.29
N VAL A 34 -6.78 26.96 4.97
CA VAL A 34 -6.29 27.90 3.97
C VAL A 34 -7.51 28.53 3.32
N GLY A 35 -7.88 29.73 3.78
CA GLY A 35 -9.16 30.36 3.44
C GLY A 35 -10.34 29.50 3.94
N ASN A 36 -11.27 29.18 3.03
CA ASN A 36 -12.41 28.30 3.33
C ASN A 36 -12.12 26.80 3.08
N THR A 37 -10.86 26.43 2.83
CA THR A 37 -10.49 25.04 2.52
C THR A 37 -9.59 24.47 3.62
N SER A 38 -9.94 23.29 4.14
CA SER A 38 -9.05 22.53 5.03
C SER A 38 -8.11 21.66 4.19
N LYS A 39 -6.81 21.71 4.47
CA LYS A 39 -5.78 20.90 3.83
C LYS A 39 -5.13 19.99 4.86
N ALA A 40 -5.11 18.70 4.58
CA ALA A 40 -4.40 17.71 5.40
C ALA A 40 -2.88 17.93 5.30
N ILE A 41 -2.20 17.82 6.43
CA ILE A 41 -0.75 17.92 6.58
C ILE A 41 -0.23 16.76 7.44
N LEU A 42 1.05 16.42 7.26
CA LEU A 42 1.73 15.41 8.06
C LEU A 42 2.65 16.08 9.08
N ARG A 43 2.59 15.63 10.33
CA ARG A 43 3.51 16.00 11.40
C ARG A 43 4.63 14.97 11.48
N LEU A 44 5.69 15.18 10.70
CA LEU A 44 6.80 14.21 10.53
C LEU A 44 7.57 13.92 11.84
N ASP A 45 7.42 14.81 12.82
CA ASP A 45 8.03 14.75 14.14
C ASP A 45 7.11 14.15 15.22
N ALA A 46 5.88 13.73 14.86
CA ALA A 46 4.89 13.23 15.80
C ALA A 46 4.42 11.81 15.44
N ILE A 47 4.57 10.88 16.37
CA ILE A 47 4.12 9.48 16.26
C ILE A 47 3.50 8.93 17.55
N GLU A 48 3.62 9.66 18.66
CA GLU A 48 3.32 9.16 20.01
C GLU A 48 1.87 8.69 20.16
N LYS A 49 0.90 9.39 19.55
CA LYS A 49 -0.50 8.97 19.62
C LYS A 49 -0.73 7.60 18.99
N HIS A 50 -0.08 7.32 17.86
CA HIS A 50 -0.15 6.01 17.21
C HIS A 50 0.66 4.97 17.99
N GLY A 51 1.86 5.34 18.44
CA GLY A 51 2.75 4.46 19.21
C GLY A 51 2.13 3.96 20.52
N ALA A 52 1.20 4.70 21.13
CA ALA A 52 0.48 4.26 22.32
C ALA A 52 -0.34 2.98 22.10
N TYR A 53 -0.82 2.71 20.88
CA TYR A 53 -1.59 1.50 20.55
C TYR A 53 -0.69 0.28 20.26
N TRP A 54 0.56 0.52 19.92
CA TRP A 54 1.52 -0.53 19.54
C TRP A 54 2.40 -0.95 20.72
N ARG A 55 2.28 -0.23 21.84
CA ARG A 55 2.96 -0.53 23.09
C ARG A 55 2.50 -1.92 23.56
N ASP A 56 3.45 -2.70 24.04
CA ASP A 56 3.25 -4.06 24.56
C ASP A 56 2.94 -5.15 23.53
N ALA A 57 2.93 -4.85 22.23
CA ALA A 57 2.83 -5.87 21.20
C ALA A 57 4.09 -6.76 21.16
N ASP A 58 3.90 -8.08 21.11
CA ASP A 58 5.00 -9.05 20.99
C ASP A 58 5.69 -8.96 19.62
N ILE A 59 4.92 -8.71 18.56
CA ILE A 59 5.39 -8.60 17.19
C ILE A 59 4.74 -7.39 16.53
N LEU A 60 5.57 -6.52 15.94
CA LEU A 60 5.12 -5.36 15.19
C LEU A 60 5.51 -5.49 13.71
N VAL A 61 4.53 -5.24 12.83
CA VAL A 61 4.73 -5.23 11.37
C VAL A 61 4.24 -3.90 10.83
N PHE A 62 5.17 -3.05 10.38
CA PHE A 62 4.85 -1.75 9.80
C PHE A 62 4.87 -1.79 8.27
N ASN A 63 3.98 -1.02 7.65
CA ASN A 63 3.98 -0.77 6.21
C ASN A 63 3.48 0.65 5.93
N SER A 64 4.20 1.39 5.08
CA SER A 64 3.76 2.69 4.60
C SER A 64 4.37 2.97 3.22
N ALA A 65 3.52 3.13 2.20
CA ALA A 65 3.99 3.36 0.81
C ALA A 65 2.95 4.06 -0.07
N HIS A 66 1.79 3.43 -0.26
CA HIS A 66 0.80 3.82 -1.29
C HIS A 66 0.34 5.29 -1.19
N TRP A 67 0.22 5.81 0.02
CA TRP A 67 -0.29 7.17 0.26
C TRP A 67 0.79 8.25 0.09
N TRP A 68 2.07 7.88 0.02
CA TRP A 68 3.16 8.83 -0.24
C TRP A 68 3.28 9.22 -1.73
N THR A 69 2.55 8.54 -2.62
CA THR A 69 2.67 8.71 -4.09
C THR A 69 1.52 9.49 -4.73
N HIS A 70 0.76 10.27 -3.95
CA HIS A 70 -0.35 11.07 -4.48
C HIS A 70 0.14 12.15 -5.45
N GLY A 71 0.01 11.89 -6.76
CA GLY A 71 0.36 12.84 -7.83
C GLY A 71 0.80 12.14 -9.12
N ASN A 72 1.44 10.97 -9.01
CA ASN A 72 1.90 10.21 -10.16
C ASN A 72 0.77 9.30 -10.66
N LYS A 73 0.04 9.76 -11.68
CA LYS A 73 -0.90 8.93 -12.46
C LYS A 73 -0.16 8.00 -13.42
N GLU A 74 0.90 7.34 -12.95
CA GLU A 74 1.57 6.34 -13.77
C GLU A 74 0.62 5.15 -13.92
N ASP A 75 0.24 4.90 -15.17
CA ASP A 75 -0.55 3.74 -15.53
C ASP A 75 0.29 2.48 -15.25
N SER A 76 -0.25 1.54 -14.48
CA SER A 76 0.45 0.29 -14.14
C SER A 76 0.84 -0.49 -15.40
N SER A 77 0.09 -0.36 -16.49
CA SER A 77 0.43 -0.95 -17.79
C SER A 77 1.74 -0.39 -18.37
N ARG A 78 2.02 0.91 -18.16
CA ARG A 78 3.27 1.55 -18.61
C ARG A 78 4.47 1.06 -17.82
N GLN A 79 4.28 0.76 -16.54
CA GLN A 79 5.33 0.18 -15.69
C GLN A 79 5.73 -1.25 -16.12
N TRP A 80 4.91 -1.91 -16.94
CA TRP A 80 5.19 -3.25 -17.47
C TRP A 80 5.47 -3.26 -18.98
N ASN A 81 5.80 -2.10 -19.56
CA ASN A 81 6.04 -1.94 -21.00
C ASN A 81 4.86 -2.43 -21.88
N LYS A 82 3.61 -2.26 -21.41
CA LYS A 82 2.38 -2.60 -22.13
C LYS A 82 1.65 -1.33 -22.58
N PRO A 83 2.07 -0.67 -23.68
CA PRO A 83 1.49 0.60 -24.11
C PRO A 83 0.02 0.53 -24.53
N LYS A 84 -0.47 -0.66 -24.90
CA LYS A 84 -1.88 -0.95 -25.21
C LYS A 84 -2.66 -1.52 -24.02
N GLY A 85 -2.00 -1.76 -22.88
CA GLY A 85 -2.65 -2.22 -21.66
C GLY A 85 -3.36 -1.07 -20.96
N TYR A 86 -4.40 -1.40 -20.19
CA TYR A 86 -5.12 -0.43 -19.37
C TYR A 86 -5.00 -0.84 -17.90
N LYS A 87 -4.14 -0.15 -17.16
CA LYS A 87 -3.83 -0.47 -15.76
C LYS A 87 -3.44 -1.95 -15.61
N CYS A 88 -3.99 -2.60 -14.59
CA CYS A 88 -3.86 -4.03 -14.33
C CYS A 88 -5.03 -4.87 -14.87
N ASN A 89 -5.93 -4.26 -15.65
CA ASN A 89 -7.12 -4.96 -16.10
C ASN A 89 -6.75 -5.99 -17.16
N PHE A 90 -7.33 -7.19 -17.04
CA PHE A 90 -7.13 -8.34 -17.93
C PHE A 90 -5.73 -8.99 -17.87
N GLU A 91 -4.85 -8.55 -16.96
CA GLU A 91 -3.61 -9.25 -16.68
C GLU A 91 -3.91 -10.49 -15.83
N THR A 92 -3.60 -11.69 -16.35
CA THR A 92 -3.95 -12.99 -15.72
C THR A 92 -2.74 -13.86 -15.41
N GLN A 93 -1.55 -13.42 -15.80
CA GLN A 93 -0.29 -14.11 -15.58
C GLN A 93 0.73 -13.14 -15.01
N PRO A 94 1.64 -13.60 -14.14
CA PRO A 94 2.75 -12.79 -13.69
C PRO A 94 3.67 -12.44 -14.87
N ILE A 95 4.58 -11.52 -14.65
CA ILE A 95 5.67 -11.28 -15.59
C ILE A 95 6.61 -12.49 -15.53
N LEU A 96 6.79 -13.17 -16.67
CA LEU A 96 7.65 -14.35 -16.80
C LEU A 96 9.02 -14.00 -17.40
N GLU A 97 9.15 -12.81 -18.01
CA GLU A 97 10.39 -12.35 -18.61
C GLU A 97 11.39 -11.97 -17.52
N GLU A 98 12.48 -12.73 -17.42
CA GLU A 98 13.58 -12.43 -16.47
C GLU A 98 14.29 -11.11 -16.78
N SER A 99 14.22 -10.66 -18.04
CA SER A 99 14.73 -9.35 -18.48
C SER A 99 13.89 -8.17 -18.00
N PHE A 100 12.73 -8.42 -17.37
CA PHE A 100 11.92 -7.35 -16.82
C PHE A 100 12.64 -6.70 -15.63
N THR A 101 13.09 -5.47 -15.85
CA THR A 101 13.77 -4.68 -14.82
C THR A 101 13.06 -3.36 -14.62
N ASN A 102 12.36 -3.22 -13.50
CA ASN A 102 11.99 -1.91 -12.99
C ASN A 102 13.07 -1.36 -12.05
N PRO A 103 13.34 -0.04 -12.10
CA PRO A 103 14.24 0.60 -11.16
C PRO A 103 13.78 0.34 -9.72
N TYR A 104 14.72 -0.03 -8.85
CA TYR A 104 14.39 -0.18 -7.44
C TYR A 104 14.02 1.19 -6.85
N PRO A 105 12.86 1.34 -6.19
CA PRO A 105 12.39 2.64 -5.75
C PRO A 105 13.38 3.33 -4.80
N ASP A 106 13.69 4.60 -5.02
CA ASP A 106 14.64 5.33 -4.17
C ASP A 106 14.19 5.42 -2.71
N ARG A 107 12.87 5.47 -2.47
CA ARG A 107 12.30 5.42 -1.11
C ARG A 107 12.65 4.11 -0.39
N MET A 108 12.75 2.99 -1.10
CA MET A 108 13.16 1.73 -0.48
C MET A 108 14.64 1.75 -0.09
N LYS A 109 15.51 2.38 -0.90
CA LYS A 109 16.93 2.59 -0.53
C LYS A 109 17.06 3.44 0.74
N MET A 110 16.23 4.47 0.87
CA MET A 110 16.18 5.29 2.09
C MET A 110 15.75 4.45 3.30
N VAL A 111 14.74 3.59 3.15
CA VAL A 111 14.31 2.67 4.23
C VAL A 111 15.46 1.75 4.62
N GLU A 112 16.11 1.07 3.68
CA GLU A 112 17.26 0.20 3.95
C GLU A 112 18.38 0.94 4.70
N GLU A 113 18.69 2.18 4.32
CA GLU A 113 19.69 3.01 4.98
C GLU A 113 19.30 3.36 6.43
N VAL A 114 18.05 3.74 6.66
CA VAL A 114 17.55 4.05 8.00
C VAL A 114 17.58 2.81 8.88
N LEU A 115 17.06 1.67 8.39
CA LEU A 115 17.04 0.41 9.14
C LEU A 115 18.45 -0.03 9.55
N ARG A 116 19.46 0.17 8.69
CA ARG A 116 20.87 -0.12 9.00
C ARG A 116 21.42 0.73 10.15
N LYS A 117 20.91 1.94 10.34
CA LYS A 117 21.35 2.89 11.38
C LYS A 117 20.52 2.79 12.67
N MET A 118 19.43 2.02 12.67
CA MET A 118 18.59 1.87 13.86
C MET A 118 19.32 1.11 14.96
N ARG A 119 19.17 1.60 16.20
CA ARG A 119 19.72 0.93 17.40
C ARG A 119 18.99 -0.38 17.71
N ILE A 120 17.67 -0.40 17.52
CA ILE A 120 16.86 -1.60 17.67
C ILE A 120 16.84 -2.31 16.31
N PRO A 121 17.27 -3.57 16.22
CA PRO A 121 17.30 -4.29 14.96
C PRO A 121 15.88 -4.51 14.44
N VAL A 122 15.65 -4.21 13.17
CA VAL A 122 14.39 -4.42 12.47
C VAL A 122 14.66 -5.30 11.25
N SER A 123 13.85 -6.33 11.07
CA SER A 123 13.93 -7.19 9.88
C SER A 123 13.13 -6.58 8.74
N LEU A 124 13.78 -6.34 7.60
CA LEU A 124 13.11 -5.88 6.39
C LEU A 124 12.53 -7.06 5.61
N LEU A 125 11.20 -7.13 5.53
CA LEU A 125 10.52 -8.01 4.59
C LEU A 125 10.51 -7.37 3.19
N ASN A 126 11.57 -7.59 2.40
CA ASN A 126 11.73 -7.00 1.07
C ASN A 126 10.87 -7.72 0.00
N ILE A 127 9.59 -7.35 -0.06
CA ILE A 127 8.62 -7.91 -1.02
C ILE A 127 8.47 -7.06 -2.29
N THR A 128 9.18 -5.94 -2.41
CA THR A 128 9.00 -4.96 -3.50
C THR A 128 9.21 -5.61 -4.87
N ARG A 129 10.38 -6.20 -5.12
CA ARG A 129 10.69 -6.83 -6.41
C ARG A 129 9.79 -8.03 -6.70
N LEU A 130 9.54 -8.88 -5.70
CA LEU A 130 8.65 -10.03 -5.85
C LEU A 130 7.24 -9.60 -6.25
N SER A 131 6.75 -8.49 -5.70
CA SER A 131 5.41 -7.96 -6.00
C SER A 131 5.34 -7.29 -7.38
N ASP A 132 6.44 -6.73 -7.90
CA ASP A 132 6.46 -6.11 -9.24
C ASP A 132 6.13 -7.11 -10.35
N PHE A 133 6.51 -8.38 -10.18
CA PHE A 133 6.15 -9.45 -11.12
C PHE A 133 4.67 -9.83 -11.08
N ARG A 134 3.94 -9.47 -10.02
CA ARG A 134 2.56 -9.93 -9.74
C ARG A 134 1.50 -8.96 -10.25
N LYS A 135 1.61 -8.60 -11.53
CA LYS A 135 0.61 -7.76 -12.23
C LYS A 135 -0.80 -8.38 -12.29
N ASP A 136 -0.86 -9.71 -12.20
CA ASP A 136 -2.05 -10.55 -12.16
C ASP A 136 -2.81 -10.50 -10.82
N ALA A 137 -2.16 -10.05 -9.74
CA ALA A 137 -2.69 -10.18 -8.38
C ALA A 137 -3.40 -8.91 -7.87
N HIS A 138 -3.74 -7.98 -8.76
CA HIS A 138 -4.49 -6.79 -8.39
C HIS A 138 -6.01 -7.04 -8.41
N PRO A 139 -6.80 -6.38 -7.54
CA PRO A 139 -8.26 -6.53 -7.55
C PRO A 139 -8.92 -6.13 -8.88
N SER A 140 -8.25 -5.29 -9.69
CA SER A 140 -8.77 -4.83 -10.99
C SER A 140 -10.21 -4.28 -10.84
N VAL A 141 -11.15 -4.81 -11.63
CA VAL A 141 -12.59 -4.49 -11.62
C VAL A 141 -13.38 -5.33 -10.62
N TYR A 142 -12.74 -6.23 -9.89
CA TYR A 142 -13.35 -7.05 -8.84
C TYR A 142 -13.18 -6.37 -7.49
N THR A 143 -13.62 -5.12 -7.41
CA THR A 143 -13.54 -4.26 -6.23
C THR A 143 -14.82 -3.47 -6.02
N LEU A 144 -14.95 -2.84 -4.86
CA LEU A 144 -16.07 -2.00 -4.50
C LEU A 144 -15.78 -0.54 -4.85
N ARG A 145 -16.67 0.10 -5.61
CA ARG A 145 -16.66 1.57 -5.83
C ARG A 145 -17.75 2.19 -4.97
N GLY A 146 -17.36 2.97 -3.96
CA GLY A 146 -18.32 3.58 -3.03
C GLY A 146 -19.16 2.55 -2.26
N LYS A 147 -18.54 1.43 -1.85
CA LYS A 147 -19.17 0.29 -1.16
C LYS A 147 -20.19 -0.50 -2.00
N LYS A 148 -20.27 -0.25 -3.31
CA LYS A 148 -21.13 -1.00 -4.23
C LYS A 148 -20.28 -1.82 -5.20
N ASN A 149 -20.80 -2.98 -5.58
CA ASN A 149 -20.24 -3.77 -6.68
C ASN A 149 -20.30 -2.97 -7.98
N LEU A 150 -19.31 -3.16 -8.84
CA LEU A 150 -19.31 -2.62 -10.19
C LEU A 150 -20.39 -3.33 -11.03
N THR A 151 -21.01 -2.60 -11.96
CA THR A 151 -21.97 -3.17 -12.90
C THR A 151 -21.27 -4.03 -13.95
N GLN A 152 -21.99 -4.93 -14.62
CA GLN A 152 -21.41 -5.75 -15.69
C GLN A 152 -20.81 -4.88 -16.82
N GLU A 153 -21.42 -3.71 -17.11
CA GLU A 153 -20.88 -2.77 -18.09
C GLU A 153 -19.53 -2.20 -17.62
N GLN A 154 -19.40 -1.83 -16.34
CA GLN A 154 -18.15 -1.32 -15.77
C GLN A 154 -17.04 -2.37 -15.74
N ILE A 155 -17.40 -3.64 -15.48
CA ILE A 155 -16.47 -4.78 -15.50
C ILE A 155 -15.99 -5.06 -16.93
N ASN A 156 -16.90 -5.05 -17.91
CA ASN A 156 -16.58 -5.38 -19.30
C ASN A 156 -15.86 -4.23 -20.03
N TYR A 157 -16.12 -2.98 -19.65
CA TYR A 157 -15.58 -1.78 -20.30
C TYR A 157 -14.91 -0.82 -19.32
N PRO A 158 -13.87 -1.25 -18.58
CA PRO A 158 -13.27 -0.44 -17.52
C PRO A 158 -12.51 0.79 -18.03
N TYR A 159 -12.24 0.88 -19.33
CA TYR A 159 -11.65 2.05 -19.96
C TYR A 159 -12.62 3.22 -20.13
N LYS A 160 -13.94 2.98 -19.98
CA LYS A 160 -15.00 3.97 -20.18
C LYS A 160 -15.32 4.79 -18.91
N PHE A 161 -14.90 4.35 -17.73
CA PHE A 161 -15.31 4.86 -16.41
C PHE A 161 -14.15 5.19 -15.46
#